data_AF-A0A661ARV9-F1
#
_entry.id   AF-A0A661ARV9-F1
#
_cell.length_a   1.000
_cell.length_b   1.000
_cell.length_c   1.000
_cell.angle_alpha   90.00
_cell.angle_beta   90.00
_cell.angle_gamma   90.00
#
_symmetry.space_group_name_H-M   'P 1'
#
loop_
_entity.id
_entity.type
_entity.pdbx_description
1 polymer ?
#
loop_
_entity_poly.entity_id
_entity_poly.type
_entity_poly.pdbx_seq_one_letter_code
_entity_poly.pdbx_strand_id
1 'polypeptide(L)'
;PQLYKQLFMVAGMDRYFSLARCFRDEDLRADRQPEFTQIDIEMSFVEQDDVIDLAERLTAHIMFKVVGYSLKLPLPRMSYDEAMRRFGTDKPDTRIPFEIIDITDIVDGCGFGVFENAAKNGVVRVLPVPYIADKMSRKKIDQLTKLAQEWGAKGLATAKISENGFEGGVSKFWTDSFKEKLREKLGDKFHPNTILLFGADKPGIVSKVLGGMRTMLADEFDIVNRSEHSALFVVDFPLFEPDEDSERGITPSHHPFTMPAGSTVHVFFNVLAVMTFLPLEMFTHYLEHSAIFLQKIFAGVGGLKLISPLKIIVKPAVHLIIDIITSLSLGHTLTAVVSFVVAILLLFFALSRLVSIMKQLIIGKVERLLHGYLFANPIRSLLIGIVLTAIVQSSSIITSLVVPIVGAGILTVEQIFPYTIGANIGTTVTAIMASLITQNPAAVSTAFVHLLFNISGGIIWYGIPFLRKIPIALSKLLAGVAYKKRWVAILYVVITFYIAPLLLATIIEGG
;
A
#
# COMPACT_ATOMS: atom_id res chain seq x y z
N PRO A 1 -15.48 12.22 -8.17
CA PRO A 1 -15.91 12.68 -6.82
C PRO A 1 -15.58 11.63 -5.72
N GLN A 2 -14.28 11.31 -5.59
CA GLN A 2 -13.78 10.17 -4.81
C GLN A 2 -14.20 10.19 -3.32
N LEU A 3 -14.17 11.34 -2.66
CA LEU A 3 -14.52 11.44 -1.24
C LEU A 3 -16.03 11.28 -1.00
N TYR A 4 -16.86 11.87 -1.88
CA TYR A 4 -18.32 11.85 -1.71
C TYR A 4 -18.92 10.47 -1.91
N LYS A 5 -18.46 9.72 -2.92
CA LYS A 5 -18.97 8.35 -3.15
C LYS A 5 -18.68 7.42 -1.97
N GLN A 6 -17.52 7.57 -1.33
CA GLN A 6 -17.22 6.85 -0.07
C GLN A 6 -18.17 7.26 1.06
N LEU A 7 -18.50 8.55 1.19
CA LEU A 7 -19.48 9.01 2.19
C LEU A 7 -20.87 8.44 1.93
N PHE A 8 -21.27 8.27 0.67
CA PHE A 8 -22.53 7.62 0.33
C PHE A 8 -22.54 6.15 0.75
N MET A 9 -21.44 5.40 0.54
CA MET A 9 -21.33 4.03 1.04
C MET A 9 -21.45 3.98 2.57
N VAL A 10 -20.79 4.91 3.27
CA VAL A 10 -20.90 5.03 4.74
C VAL A 10 -22.31 5.42 5.19
N ALA A 11 -23.03 6.22 4.42
CA ALA A 11 -24.42 6.59 4.68
C ALA A 11 -25.43 5.45 4.41
N GLY A 12 -24.96 4.27 4.01
CA GLY A 12 -25.79 3.10 3.73
C GLY A 12 -26.32 3.04 2.29
N MET A 13 -25.84 3.90 1.39
CA MET A 13 -26.14 3.75 -0.03
C MET A 13 -25.35 2.56 -0.58
N ASP A 14 -26.02 1.45 -0.87
CA ASP A 14 -25.36 0.20 -1.28
C ASP A 14 -24.63 0.34 -2.62
N ARG A 15 -25.24 1.03 -3.60
CA ARG A 15 -24.67 1.26 -4.94
C ARG A 15 -24.93 2.69 -5.37
N TYR A 16 -23.89 3.35 -5.85
CA TYR A 16 -23.92 4.73 -6.30
C TYR A 16 -23.35 4.82 -7.72
N PHE A 17 -23.95 5.67 -8.55
CA PHE A 17 -23.32 6.12 -9.78
C PHE A 17 -23.63 7.60 -10.04
N SER A 18 -22.75 8.28 -10.77
CA SER A 18 -22.97 9.65 -11.22
C SER A 18 -22.20 9.96 -12.50
N LEU A 19 -22.81 10.76 -13.37
CA LEU A 19 -22.11 11.44 -14.46
C LEU A 19 -21.53 12.75 -13.91
N ALA A 20 -20.37 12.65 -13.27
CA ALA A 20 -19.77 13.74 -12.53
C ALA A 20 -18.85 14.60 -13.41
N ARG A 21 -18.93 15.92 -13.24
CA ARG A 21 -17.93 16.83 -13.79
C ARG A 21 -16.71 16.89 -12.89
N CYS A 22 -15.54 16.67 -13.47
CA CYS A 22 -14.26 16.62 -12.78
C CYS A 22 -13.33 17.70 -13.33
N PHE A 23 -12.54 18.28 -12.43
CA PHE A 23 -11.63 19.37 -12.74
C PHE A 23 -10.20 18.96 -12.35
N ARG A 24 -9.23 19.17 -13.25
CA ARG A 24 -7.79 18.94 -13.00
C ARG A 24 -6.98 20.07 -13.61
N ASP A 25 -6.21 20.76 -12.78
CA ASP A 25 -5.28 21.81 -13.22
C ASP A 25 -3.92 21.17 -13.56
N GLU A 26 -3.87 20.51 -14.72
CA GLU A 26 -2.68 19.84 -15.27
C GLU A 26 -2.38 20.38 -16.67
N ASP A 27 -1.13 20.22 -17.11
CA ASP A 27 -0.74 20.54 -18.49
C ASP A 27 -1.66 19.84 -19.50
N LEU A 28 -2.16 20.63 -20.45
CA LEU A 28 -3.02 20.14 -21.51
C LEU A 28 -2.25 19.17 -22.42
N ARG A 29 -2.92 18.06 -22.75
CA ARG A 29 -2.48 17.11 -23.77
C ARG A 29 -3.66 16.83 -24.70
N ALA A 30 -3.42 16.18 -25.83
CA ALA A 30 -4.48 15.86 -26.79
C ALA A 30 -5.66 15.10 -26.15
N ASP A 31 -5.40 14.31 -25.11
CA ASP A 31 -6.37 13.52 -24.35
C ASP A 31 -6.71 14.11 -22.96
N ARG A 32 -6.25 15.32 -22.62
CA ARG A 32 -6.45 15.94 -21.30
C ARG A 32 -7.09 17.32 -21.42
N GLN A 33 -8.23 17.48 -20.75
CA GLN A 33 -8.94 18.74 -20.62
C GLN A 33 -9.03 19.13 -19.14
N PRO A 34 -9.02 20.44 -18.78
CA PRO A 34 -9.10 20.87 -17.39
C PRO A 34 -10.43 20.49 -16.77
N GLU A 35 -11.47 20.40 -17.59
CA GLU A 35 -12.80 19.94 -17.24
C GLU A 35 -13.15 18.70 -18.10
N PHE A 36 -13.58 17.61 -17.46
CA PHE A 36 -14.02 16.40 -18.14
C PHE A 36 -15.10 15.67 -17.36
N THR A 37 -15.84 14.77 -18.02
CA THR A 37 -16.94 14.01 -17.41
C THR A 37 -16.48 12.59 -17.09
N GLN A 38 -16.82 12.11 -15.89
CA GLN A 38 -16.59 10.73 -15.49
C GLN A 38 -17.93 10.01 -15.26
N ILE A 39 -17.99 8.74 -15.67
CA ILE A 39 -18.98 7.79 -15.15
C ILE A 39 -18.38 7.24 -13.86
N ASP A 40 -18.74 7.86 -12.74
CA ASP A 40 -18.22 7.45 -11.43
C ASP A 40 -19.19 6.45 -10.79
N ILE A 41 -18.67 5.33 -10.33
CA ILE A 41 -19.43 4.21 -9.76
C ILE A 41 -18.78 3.83 -8.43
N GLU A 42 -19.59 3.48 -7.44
CA GLU A 42 -19.15 2.94 -6.15
C GLU A 42 -20.16 1.92 -5.64
N MET A 43 -19.68 0.86 -4.97
CA MET A 43 -20.52 -0.21 -4.42
C MET A 43 -20.01 -0.63 -3.04
N SER A 44 -20.92 -0.99 -2.14
CA SER A 44 -20.65 -1.54 -0.81
C SER A 44 -20.60 -3.07 -0.86
N PHE A 45 -19.87 -3.68 0.09
CA PHE A 45 -19.80 -5.14 0.28
C PHE A 45 -19.36 -5.97 -0.95
N VAL A 46 -18.57 -5.37 -1.83
CA VAL A 46 -18.05 -6.01 -3.05
C VAL A 46 -16.57 -6.41 -2.93
N GLU A 47 -16.19 -7.36 -3.77
CA GLU A 47 -14.81 -7.68 -4.10
C GLU A 47 -14.42 -7.08 -5.46
N GLN A 48 -13.14 -7.18 -5.83
CA GLN A 48 -12.65 -6.63 -7.10
C GLN A 48 -13.40 -7.22 -8.30
N ASP A 49 -13.69 -8.51 -8.26
CA ASP A 49 -14.37 -9.22 -9.35
C ASP A 49 -15.79 -8.73 -9.60
N ASP A 50 -16.53 -8.34 -8.55
CA ASP A 50 -17.88 -7.79 -8.70
C ASP A 50 -17.87 -6.44 -9.44
N VAL A 51 -16.86 -5.61 -9.13
CA VAL A 51 -16.70 -4.30 -9.77
C VAL A 51 -16.24 -4.45 -11.22
N ILE A 52 -15.33 -5.39 -11.49
CA ILE A 52 -14.89 -5.72 -12.85
C ILE A 52 -16.05 -6.27 -13.68
N ASP A 53 -16.85 -7.19 -13.15
CA ASP A 53 -18.04 -7.73 -13.82
C ASP A 53 -19.04 -6.62 -14.19
N LEU A 54 -19.32 -5.70 -13.26
CA LEU A 54 -20.18 -4.56 -13.56
C LEU A 54 -19.59 -3.67 -14.67
N ALA A 55 -18.30 -3.35 -14.57
CA ALA A 55 -17.62 -2.48 -15.50
C ALA A 55 -17.54 -3.10 -16.91
N GLU A 56 -17.28 -4.41 -17.03
CA GLU A 56 -17.24 -5.08 -18.34
C GLU A 56 -18.62 -5.15 -18.99
N ARG A 57 -19.68 -5.47 -18.22
CA ARG A 57 -21.06 -5.49 -18.73
C ARG A 57 -21.51 -4.11 -19.17
N LEU A 58 -21.20 -3.07 -18.38
CA LEU A 58 -21.50 -1.68 -18.74
C LEU A 58 -20.77 -1.27 -20.02
N THR A 59 -19.47 -1.58 -20.12
CA THR A 59 -18.65 -1.24 -21.30
C THR A 59 -19.17 -1.95 -22.54
N ALA A 60 -19.46 -3.25 -22.46
CA ALA A 60 -20.04 -4.02 -23.57
C ALA A 60 -21.40 -3.48 -24.00
N HIS A 61 -22.24 -3.09 -23.04
CA HIS A 61 -23.55 -2.49 -23.34
C HIS A 61 -23.42 -1.16 -24.08
N ILE A 62 -22.53 -0.27 -23.61
CA ILE A 62 -22.27 1.03 -24.25
C ILE A 62 -21.71 0.83 -25.66
N MET A 63 -20.72 -0.06 -25.83
CA MET A 63 -20.13 -0.36 -27.14
C MET A 63 -21.18 -0.90 -28.12
N PHE A 64 -22.05 -1.80 -27.68
CA PHE A 64 -23.11 -2.33 -28.54
C PHE A 64 -24.13 -1.25 -28.91
N LYS A 65 -24.59 -0.44 -27.93
CA LYS A 65 -25.65 0.55 -28.16
C LYS A 65 -25.22 1.80 -28.90
N VAL A 66 -23.99 2.26 -28.69
CA VAL A 66 -23.48 3.53 -29.23
C VAL A 66 -22.61 3.31 -30.45
N VAL A 67 -21.74 2.28 -30.43
CA VAL A 67 -20.78 2.01 -31.51
C VAL A 67 -21.31 0.94 -32.47
N GLY A 68 -22.26 0.09 -32.02
CA GLY A 68 -22.73 -1.06 -32.81
C GLY A 68 -21.77 -2.24 -32.78
N TYR A 69 -20.82 -2.27 -31.83
CA TYR A 69 -19.79 -3.31 -31.73
C TYR A 69 -20.04 -4.22 -30.53
N SER A 70 -20.07 -5.53 -30.77
CA SER A 70 -20.25 -6.53 -29.71
C SER A 70 -18.90 -6.97 -29.15
N LEU A 71 -18.55 -6.50 -27.95
CA LEU A 71 -17.39 -7.01 -27.22
C LEU A 71 -17.61 -8.45 -26.75
N LYS A 72 -16.57 -9.29 -26.85
CA LYS A 72 -16.58 -10.65 -26.30
C LYS A 72 -16.28 -10.59 -24.80
N LEU A 73 -17.22 -11.10 -24.01
CA LEU A 73 -17.08 -11.24 -22.55
C LEU A 73 -16.70 -12.69 -22.16
N PRO A 74 -16.02 -12.91 -21.01
CA PRO A 74 -15.44 -11.87 -20.14
C PRO A 74 -14.26 -11.17 -20.82
N LEU A 75 -13.98 -9.92 -20.43
CA LEU A 75 -12.83 -9.21 -20.98
C LEU A 75 -11.51 -9.85 -20.50
N PRO A 76 -10.48 -9.94 -21.36
CA PRO A 76 -9.17 -10.39 -20.94
C PRO A 76 -8.62 -9.58 -19.77
N ARG A 77 -7.88 -10.26 -18.88
CA ARG A 77 -7.20 -9.64 -17.74
C ARG A 77 -5.71 -9.84 -17.88
N MET A 78 -4.94 -8.83 -17.49
CA MET A 78 -3.48 -8.83 -17.57
C MET A 78 -2.92 -8.16 -16.32
N SER A 79 -1.88 -8.71 -15.71
CA SER A 79 -1.24 -8.01 -14.58
C SER A 79 -0.45 -6.80 -15.07
N TYR A 80 -0.25 -5.80 -14.21
CA TYR A 80 0.58 -4.64 -14.50
C TYR A 80 1.99 -5.05 -14.94
N ASP A 81 2.61 -5.97 -14.21
CA ASP A 81 3.95 -6.47 -14.52
C ASP A 81 4.00 -7.13 -15.91
N GLU A 82 2.95 -7.88 -16.26
CA GLU A 82 2.83 -8.48 -17.58
C GLU A 82 2.65 -7.42 -18.67
N ALA A 83 1.78 -6.43 -18.46
CA ALA A 83 1.53 -5.34 -19.39
C ALA A 83 2.82 -4.53 -19.67
N MET A 84 3.53 -4.15 -18.61
CA MET A 84 4.80 -3.43 -18.70
C MET A 84 5.89 -4.27 -19.36
N ARG A 85 5.97 -5.58 -19.08
CA ARG A 85 6.99 -6.47 -19.66
C ARG A 85 6.76 -6.76 -21.14
N ARG A 86 5.52 -7.06 -21.55
CA ARG A 86 5.18 -7.46 -22.92
C ARG A 86 4.89 -6.29 -23.85
N PHE A 87 4.40 -5.16 -23.31
CA PHE A 87 3.91 -4.05 -24.13
C PHE A 87 4.58 -2.71 -23.80
N GLY A 88 5.26 -2.60 -22.66
CA GLY A 88 5.96 -1.38 -22.26
C GLY A 88 5.04 -0.27 -21.74
N THR A 89 3.77 -0.59 -21.49
CA THR A 89 2.75 0.35 -21.00
C THR A 89 1.68 -0.40 -20.21
N ASP A 90 1.09 0.29 -19.24
CA ASP A 90 -0.07 -0.13 -18.44
C ASP A 90 -1.42 0.04 -19.16
N LYS A 91 -1.41 0.52 -20.40
CA LYS A 91 -2.58 0.63 -21.29
C LYS A 91 -2.30 0.02 -22.68
N PRO A 92 -2.03 -1.29 -22.75
CA PRO A 92 -1.54 -1.92 -23.97
C PRO A 92 -2.60 -2.00 -25.06
N ASP A 93 -2.24 -1.57 -26.28
CA ASP A 93 -3.04 -1.88 -27.47
C ASP A 93 -2.68 -3.29 -27.96
N THR A 94 -3.56 -4.27 -27.71
CA THR A 94 -3.35 -5.67 -28.09
C THR A 94 -3.71 -5.98 -29.54
N ARG A 95 -4.22 -5.00 -30.31
CA ARG A 95 -4.43 -5.17 -31.75
C ARG A 95 -3.11 -5.15 -32.52
N ILE A 96 -2.08 -4.54 -31.94
CA ILE A 96 -0.72 -4.59 -32.47
C ILE A 96 -0.14 -6.00 -32.21
N PRO A 97 0.19 -6.78 -33.26
CA PRO A 97 0.43 -8.22 -33.13
C PRO A 97 1.80 -8.58 -32.54
N PHE A 98 2.73 -7.63 -32.49
CA PHE A 98 4.08 -7.84 -31.98
C PHE A 98 4.24 -7.32 -30.54
N GLU A 99 5.10 -8.00 -29.78
CA GLU A 99 5.31 -7.78 -28.36
C GLU A 99 6.79 -7.66 -28.03
N ILE A 100 7.11 -7.01 -26.92
CA ILE A 100 8.45 -6.94 -26.35
C ILE A 100 8.80 -8.30 -25.75
N ILE A 101 10.02 -8.76 -26.03
CA ILE A 101 10.56 -10.02 -25.55
C ILE A 101 11.75 -9.73 -24.67
N ASP A 102 11.75 -10.31 -23.48
CA ASP A 102 12.89 -10.23 -22.57
C ASP A 102 13.96 -11.25 -22.97
N ILE A 103 15.17 -10.75 -23.22
CA ILE A 103 16.34 -11.56 -23.62
C ILE A 103 17.47 -11.46 -22.61
N THR A 104 17.22 -10.87 -21.44
CA THR A 104 18.26 -10.58 -20.42
C THR A 104 19.01 -11.84 -19.98
N ASP A 105 18.37 -13.01 -20.02
CA ASP A 105 18.93 -14.31 -19.64
C ASP A 105 19.91 -14.88 -20.68
N ILE A 106 19.85 -14.43 -21.93
CA ILE A 106 20.68 -14.98 -23.02
C ILE A 106 21.79 -14.02 -23.48
N VAL A 107 21.88 -12.80 -22.93
CA VAL A 107 22.89 -11.82 -23.36
C VAL A 107 24.27 -12.01 -22.75
N ASP A 108 24.43 -12.88 -21.75
CA ASP A 108 25.75 -13.16 -21.18
C ASP A 108 26.65 -13.87 -22.22
N GLY A 109 27.83 -13.30 -22.46
CA GLY A 109 28.75 -13.75 -23.52
C GLY A 109 28.22 -13.54 -24.95
N CYS A 110 27.31 -12.59 -25.17
CA CYS A 110 26.79 -12.31 -26.51
C CYS A 110 27.80 -11.61 -27.43
N GLY A 111 28.94 -11.13 -26.92
CA GLY A 111 29.98 -10.45 -27.71
C GLY A 111 29.72 -8.96 -27.90
N PHE A 112 28.70 -8.41 -27.24
CA PHE A 112 28.35 -6.99 -27.31
C PHE A 112 28.24 -6.40 -25.90
N GLY A 113 29.32 -5.77 -25.44
CA GLY A 113 29.48 -5.33 -24.05
C GLY A 113 28.40 -4.36 -23.54
N VAL A 114 27.64 -3.68 -24.41
CA VAL A 114 26.50 -2.86 -23.98
C VAL A 114 25.38 -3.73 -23.39
N PHE A 115 25.06 -4.87 -24.02
CA PHE A 115 24.02 -5.77 -23.52
C PHE A 115 24.47 -6.48 -22.25
N GLU A 116 25.70 -7.00 -22.23
CA GLU A 116 26.28 -7.68 -21.08
C GLU A 116 26.34 -6.76 -19.85
N ASN A 117 26.71 -5.49 -20.03
CA ASN A 117 26.75 -4.53 -18.92
C ASN A 117 25.36 -4.09 -18.46
N ALA A 118 24.40 -3.94 -19.38
CA ALA A 118 23.03 -3.59 -19.01
C ALA A 118 22.32 -4.69 -18.22
N ALA A 119 22.58 -5.97 -18.55
CA ALA A 119 21.96 -7.10 -17.86
C ALA A 119 22.36 -7.24 -16.38
N LYS A 120 23.50 -6.68 -15.96
CA LYS A 120 23.95 -6.75 -14.56
C LYS A 120 23.05 -5.99 -13.58
N ASN A 121 22.50 -4.85 -14.00
CA ASN A 121 21.73 -3.93 -13.13
C ASN A 121 20.45 -3.41 -13.80
N GLY A 122 20.00 -4.08 -14.86
CA GLY A 122 18.90 -3.65 -15.71
C GLY A 122 18.35 -4.81 -16.51
N VAL A 123 17.76 -4.51 -17.66
CA VAL A 123 17.19 -5.52 -18.56
C VAL A 123 17.61 -5.24 -19.99
N VAL A 124 17.70 -6.31 -20.78
CA VAL A 124 17.83 -6.24 -22.23
C VAL A 124 16.60 -6.86 -22.85
N ARG A 125 15.84 -6.04 -23.58
CA ARG A 125 14.61 -6.48 -24.26
C ARG A 125 14.66 -6.12 -25.73
N VAL A 126 13.96 -6.92 -26.53
CA VAL A 126 13.87 -6.74 -27.98
C VAL A 126 12.41 -6.59 -28.40
N LEU A 127 12.16 -5.66 -29.31
CA LEU A 127 10.90 -5.50 -30.02
C LEU A 127 11.11 -5.94 -31.48
N PRO A 128 10.63 -7.13 -31.87
CA PRO A 128 10.58 -7.54 -33.27
C PRO A 128 9.39 -6.86 -33.96
N VAL A 129 9.65 -6.15 -35.06
CA VAL A 129 8.59 -5.54 -35.87
C VAL A 129 8.65 -6.13 -37.28
N PRO A 130 7.72 -7.01 -37.65
CA PRO A 130 7.79 -7.76 -38.90
C PRO A 130 7.40 -6.89 -40.10
N TYR A 131 7.82 -7.31 -41.29
CA TYR A 131 7.45 -6.75 -42.61
C TYR A 131 7.84 -5.29 -42.90
N ILE A 132 8.70 -4.68 -42.08
CA ILE A 132 9.10 -3.27 -42.24
C ILE A 132 10.61 -3.04 -42.35
N ALA A 133 11.44 -4.08 -42.29
CA ALA A 133 12.90 -3.92 -42.33
C ALA A 133 13.41 -3.24 -43.61
N ASP A 134 12.75 -3.46 -44.76
CA ASP A 134 13.11 -2.83 -46.03
C ASP A 134 12.75 -1.34 -46.06
N LYS A 135 11.71 -0.95 -45.31
CA LYS A 135 11.31 0.46 -45.13
C LYS A 135 12.21 1.19 -44.12
N MET A 136 13.02 0.44 -43.35
CA MET A 136 13.97 1.00 -42.37
C MET A 136 15.28 1.43 -43.05
N SER A 137 15.26 2.62 -43.64
CA SER A 137 16.47 3.30 -44.13
C SER A 137 17.40 3.70 -42.98
N ARG A 138 18.70 3.91 -43.28
CA ARG A 138 19.67 4.37 -42.27
C ARG A 138 19.25 5.68 -41.62
N LYS A 139 18.73 6.62 -42.42
CA LYS A 139 18.17 7.90 -41.94
C LYS A 139 17.02 7.69 -40.95
N LYS A 140 16.13 6.74 -41.22
CA LYS A 140 15.00 6.42 -40.32
C LYS A 140 15.51 5.82 -39.00
N ILE A 141 16.47 4.89 -39.06
CA ILE A 141 17.10 4.31 -37.86
C ILE A 141 17.78 5.39 -37.01
N ASP A 142 18.48 6.34 -37.64
CA ASP A 142 19.10 7.47 -36.94
C ASP A 142 18.05 8.36 -36.27
N GLN A 143 16.89 8.59 -36.92
CA GLN A 143 15.76 9.31 -36.32
C GLN A 143 15.18 8.58 -35.11
N LEU A 144 14.94 7.27 -35.21
CA LEU A 144 14.46 6.46 -34.09
C LEU A 144 15.45 6.44 -32.94
N THR A 145 16.75 6.45 -33.24
CA THR A 145 17.81 6.50 -32.22
C THR A 145 17.79 7.82 -31.46
N LYS A 146 17.66 8.96 -32.16
CA LYS A 146 17.52 10.28 -31.53
C LYS A 146 16.28 10.36 -30.65
N LEU A 147 15.16 9.84 -31.14
CA LEU A 147 13.91 9.81 -30.39
C LEU A 147 14.00 8.93 -29.14
N ALA A 148 14.66 7.77 -29.22
CA ALA A 148 14.93 6.95 -28.04
C ALA A 148 15.78 7.71 -26.99
N GLN A 149 16.74 8.53 -27.44
CA GLN A 149 17.54 9.39 -26.57
C GLN A 149 16.72 10.50 -25.92
N GLU A 150 15.82 11.16 -26.67
CA GLU A 150 14.86 12.13 -26.13
C GLU A 150 13.95 11.51 -25.06
N TRP A 151 13.65 10.21 -25.16
CA TRP A 151 12.86 9.49 -24.16
C TRP A 151 13.67 8.98 -22.96
N GLY A 152 14.99 9.18 -22.96
CA GLY A 152 15.90 8.89 -21.85
C GLY A 152 16.79 7.67 -22.04
N ALA A 153 16.76 6.98 -23.18
CA ALA A 153 17.68 5.88 -23.46
C ALA A 153 19.07 6.39 -23.87
N LYS A 154 20.12 5.61 -23.61
CA LYS A 154 21.49 5.96 -24.07
C LYS A 154 21.65 5.82 -25.60
N GLY A 155 20.84 4.98 -26.21
CA GLY A 155 20.79 4.74 -27.65
C GLY A 155 19.77 3.67 -28.00
N LEU A 156 19.71 3.31 -29.28
CA LEU A 156 18.83 2.27 -29.81
C LEU A 156 19.64 1.29 -30.65
N ALA A 157 19.90 0.11 -30.11
CA ALA A 157 20.56 -0.94 -30.88
C ALA A 157 19.54 -1.57 -31.85
N THR A 158 19.97 -1.87 -33.07
CA THR A 158 19.09 -2.44 -34.11
C THR A 158 19.76 -3.57 -34.87
N ALA A 159 18.97 -4.51 -35.38
CA ALA A 159 19.38 -5.54 -36.32
C ALA A 159 18.21 -5.90 -37.25
N LYS A 160 18.47 -6.47 -38.41
CA LYS A 160 17.45 -6.93 -39.36
C LYS A 160 17.48 -8.46 -39.47
N ILE A 161 16.34 -9.04 -39.80
CA ILE A 161 16.24 -10.45 -40.20
C ILE A 161 16.01 -10.47 -41.72
N SER A 162 16.95 -11.05 -42.45
CA SER A 162 16.85 -11.33 -43.89
C SER A 162 16.61 -12.83 -44.13
N GLU A 163 16.52 -13.24 -45.38
CA GLU A 163 16.49 -14.67 -45.74
C GLU A 163 17.75 -15.43 -45.31
N ASN A 164 18.89 -14.73 -45.18
CA ASN A 164 20.18 -15.30 -44.80
C ASN A 164 20.46 -15.25 -43.29
N GLY A 165 19.52 -14.73 -42.49
CA GLY A 165 19.64 -14.64 -41.03
C GLY A 165 19.74 -13.20 -40.52
N PHE A 166 20.55 -12.98 -39.47
CA PHE A 166 20.67 -11.65 -38.85
C PHE A 166 21.65 -10.76 -39.62
N GLU A 167 21.20 -9.57 -40.02
CA GLU A 167 21.99 -8.61 -40.80
C GLU A 167 21.98 -7.20 -40.19
N GLY A 168 23.10 -6.50 -40.36
CA GLY A 168 23.23 -5.08 -40.05
C GLY A 168 23.26 -4.71 -38.55
N GLY A 169 23.55 -3.43 -38.30
CA GLY A 169 23.54 -2.83 -36.97
C GLY A 169 24.47 -3.54 -35.98
N VAL A 170 23.90 -4.04 -34.87
CA VAL A 170 24.67 -4.71 -33.81
C VAL A 170 24.92 -6.20 -34.06
N SER A 171 24.28 -6.82 -35.06
CA SER A 171 24.39 -8.27 -35.28
C SER A 171 25.79 -8.74 -35.67
N LYS A 172 26.63 -7.84 -36.21
CA LYS A 172 28.03 -8.09 -36.57
C LYS A 172 28.94 -8.37 -35.37
N PHE A 173 28.53 -8.01 -34.16
CA PHE A 173 29.29 -8.23 -32.94
C PHE A 173 28.90 -9.51 -32.22
N TRP A 174 27.80 -10.15 -32.62
CA TRP A 174 27.23 -11.27 -31.90
C TRP A 174 27.96 -12.58 -32.17
N THR A 175 28.13 -13.37 -31.11
CA THR A 175 28.58 -14.76 -31.20
C THR A 175 27.53 -15.62 -31.90
N ASP A 176 27.94 -16.68 -32.58
CA ASP A 176 26.99 -17.57 -33.25
C ASP A 176 26.06 -18.29 -32.26
N SER A 177 26.57 -18.63 -31.08
CA SER A 177 25.76 -19.17 -29.97
C SER A 177 24.65 -18.20 -29.55
N PHE A 178 24.92 -16.90 -29.49
CA PHE A 178 23.89 -15.90 -29.16
C PHE A 178 22.84 -15.79 -30.27
N LYS A 179 23.25 -15.82 -31.55
CA LYS A 179 22.31 -15.80 -32.68
C LYS A 179 21.35 -16.99 -32.63
N GLU A 180 21.86 -18.19 -32.33
CA GLU A 180 21.02 -19.39 -32.18
C GLU A 180 20.02 -19.25 -31.04
N LYS A 181 20.48 -18.86 -29.84
CA LYS A 181 19.60 -18.63 -28.67
C LYS A 181 18.56 -17.55 -28.94
N LEU A 182 18.94 -16.45 -29.60
CA LEU A 182 18.02 -15.38 -29.95
C LEU A 182 16.99 -15.84 -30.97
N ARG A 183 17.39 -16.64 -31.97
CA ARG A 183 16.48 -17.23 -32.95
C ARG A 183 15.45 -18.14 -32.27
N GLU A 184 15.89 -19.00 -31.36
CA GLU A 184 15.00 -19.85 -30.56
C GLU A 184 14.03 -19.00 -29.73
N LYS A 185 14.52 -17.95 -29.07
CA LYS A 185 13.70 -17.05 -28.25
C LYS A 185 12.67 -16.26 -29.06
N LEU A 186 12.99 -15.92 -30.31
CA LEU A 186 12.08 -15.24 -31.23
C LEU A 186 10.99 -16.20 -31.76
N GLY A 187 11.31 -17.49 -31.92
CA GLY A 187 10.37 -18.50 -32.43
C GLY A 187 9.74 -18.08 -33.76
N ASP A 188 8.41 -18.10 -33.84
CA ASP A 188 7.64 -17.71 -35.03
C ASP A 188 7.83 -16.23 -35.45
N LYS A 189 8.37 -15.39 -34.55
CA LYS A 189 8.68 -13.97 -34.83
C LYS A 189 9.99 -13.81 -35.60
N PHE A 190 10.76 -14.88 -35.76
CA PHE A 190 11.92 -14.90 -36.64
C PHE A 190 11.45 -15.03 -38.09
N HIS A 191 11.09 -13.90 -38.70
CA HIS A 191 10.59 -13.84 -40.07
C HIS A 191 11.44 -12.87 -40.91
N PRO A 192 11.74 -13.16 -42.19
CA PRO A 192 12.40 -12.20 -43.07
C PRO A 192 11.70 -10.85 -43.12
N ASN A 193 12.44 -9.79 -43.46
CA ASN A 193 11.93 -8.41 -43.47
C ASN A 193 11.46 -7.91 -42.09
N THR A 194 12.03 -8.44 -40.99
CA THR A 194 11.76 -8.00 -39.61
C THR A 194 12.88 -7.10 -39.10
N ILE A 195 12.52 -5.96 -38.49
CA ILE A 195 13.47 -5.12 -37.75
C ILE A 195 13.42 -5.47 -36.27
N LEU A 196 14.58 -5.62 -35.65
CA LEU A 196 14.74 -5.82 -34.21
C LEU A 196 15.22 -4.53 -33.58
N LEU A 197 14.46 -4.01 -32.62
CA LEU A 197 14.82 -2.83 -31.83
C LEU A 197 15.13 -3.28 -30.40
N PHE A 198 16.33 -2.94 -29.90
CA PHE A 198 16.79 -3.38 -28.59
C PHE A 198 16.87 -2.23 -27.61
N GLY A 199 16.29 -2.43 -26.43
CA GLY A 199 16.47 -1.56 -25.27
C GLY A 199 17.32 -2.26 -24.21
N ALA A 200 18.36 -1.59 -23.73
CA ALA A 200 19.32 -2.12 -22.76
C ALA A 200 19.60 -1.06 -21.68
N ASP A 201 18.75 -1.01 -20.66
CA ASP A 201 18.80 -0.02 -19.57
C ASP A 201 17.95 -0.49 -18.37
N LYS A 202 17.64 0.41 -17.42
CA LYS A 202 16.66 0.17 -16.34
C LYS A 202 15.30 -0.25 -16.92
N PRO A 203 14.53 -1.14 -16.24
CA PRO A 203 13.25 -1.65 -16.73
C PRO A 203 12.24 -0.58 -17.17
N GLY A 204 12.13 0.53 -16.42
CA GLY A 204 11.22 1.62 -16.73
C GLY A 204 11.57 2.34 -18.05
N ILE A 205 12.86 2.62 -18.27
CA ILE A 205 13.34 3.28 -19.50
C ILE A 205 13.12 2.36 -20.70
N VAL A 206 13.49 1.08 -20.58
CA VAL A 206 13.31 0.09 -21.66
C VAL A 206 11.83 -0.07 -22.02
N SER A 207 10.95 -0.15 -21.02
CA SER A 207 9.50 -0.27 -21.23
C SER A 207 8.94 0.97 -21.92
N LYS A 208 9.29 2.17 -21.44
CA LYS A 208 8.89 3.46 -22.04
C LYS A 208 9.32 3.57 -23.50
N VAL A 209 10.59 3.27 -23.80
CA VAL A 209 11.14 3.41 -25.14
C VAL A 209 10.53 2.38 -26.10
N LEU A 210 10.58 1.09 -25.76
CA LEU A 210 10.10 0.05 -26.66
C LEU A 210 8.57 0.08 -26.80
N GLY A 211 7.82 0.39 -25.73
CA GLY A 211 6.36 0.55 -25.80
C GLY A 211 5.93 1.76 -26.64
N GLY A 212 6.67 2.88 -26.52
CA GLY A 212 6.50 4.05 -27.38
C GLY A 212 6.78 3.74 -28.84
N MET A 213 7.92 3.10 -29.14
CA MET A 213 8.28 2.68 -30.49
C MET A 213 7.26 1.71 -31.08
N ARG A 214 6.76 0.76 -30.30
CA ARG A 214 5.74 -0.20 -30.71
C ARG A 214 4.48 0.51 -31.22
N THR A 215 3.97 1.46 -30.46
CA THR A 215 2.75 2.19 -30.82
C THR A 215 2.97 3.12 -32.01
N MET A 216 4.10 3.83 -32.03
CA MET A 216 4.46 4.73 -33.12
C MET A 216 4.61 4.02 -34.46
N LEU A 217 5.34 2.90 -34.48
CA LEU A 217 5.56 2.14 -35.71
C LEU A 217 4.27 1.48 -36.19
N ALA A 218 3.42 1.04 -35.28
CA ALA A 218 2.12 0.50 -35.65
C ALA A 218 1.20 1.54 -36.31
N ASP A 219 1.22 2.79 -35.84
CA ASP A 219 0.46 3.89 -36.43
C ASP A 219 1.06 4.34 -37.77
N GLU A 220 2.39 4.53 -37.84
CA GLU A 220 3.08 4.98 -39.06
C GLU A 220 2.93 4.01 -40.23
N PHE A 221 2.93 2.70 -39.96
CA PHE A 221 2.78 1.66 -40.98
C PHE A 221 1.35 1.10 -41.10
N ASP A 222 0.37 1.75 -40.45
CA ASP A 222 -1.06 1.40 -40.47
C ASP A 222 -1.31 -0.10 -40.21
N ILE A 223 -0.63 -0.64 -39.19
CA ILE A 223 -0.67 -2.07 -38.83
C ILE A 223 -1.97 -2.41 -38.10
N VAL A 224 -2.55 -1.44 -37.39
CA VAL A 224 -3.74 -1.65 -36.57
C VAL A 224 -5.00 -1.52 -37.40
N ASN A 225 -5.82 -2.57 -37.41
CA ASN A 225 -7.17 -2.47 -37.96
C ASN A 225 -8.03 -1.53 -37.09
N ARG A 226 -8.27 -0.31 -37.56
CA ARG A 226 -9.02 0.73 -36.84
C ARG A 226 -10.51 0.41 -36.67
N SER A 227 -11.05 -0.55 -37.43
CA SER A 227 -12.43 -1.02 -37.28
C SER A 227 -12.60 -2.02 -36.13
N GLU A 228 -11.50 -2.60 -35.64
CA GLU A 228 -11.53 -3.55 -34.53
C GLU A 228 -11.32 -2.84 -33.19
N HIS A 229 -12.07 -3.31 -32.19
CA HIS A 229 -11.95 -2.86 -30.82
C HIS A 229 -11.41 -3.99 -29.93
N SER A 230 -10.40 -3.66 -29.13
CA SER A 230 -9.88 -4.53 -28.07
C SER A 230 -9.98 -3.82 -26.74
N ALA A 231 -10.54 -4.52 -25.74
CA ALA A 231 -10.66 -4.04 -24.37
C ALA A 231 -10.14 -5.13 -23.42
N LEU A 232 -9.45 -4.71 -22.36
CA LEU A 232 -8.90 -5.60 -21.33
C LEU A 232 -8.81 -4.85 -20.00
N PHE A 233 -8.72 -5.60 -18.90
CA PHE A 233 -8.37 -5.05 -17.59
C PHE A 233 -6.89 -5.26 -17.29
N VAL A 234 -6.22 -4.18 -16.90
CA VAL A 234 -4.94 -4.28 -16.21
C VAL A 234 -5.22 -4.33 -14.70
N VAL A 235 -4.68 -5.34 -14.03
CA VAL A 235 -4.86 -5.58 -12.59
C VAL A 235 -3.52 -5.71 -11.89
N ASP A 236 -3.50 -5.87 -10.56
CA ASP A 236 -2.28 -6.05 -9.77
C ASP A 236 -1.24 -4.92 -9.93
N PHE A 237 -1.71 -3.67 -9.98
CA PHE A 237 -0.83 -2.51 -9.97
C PHE A 237 0.03 -2.46 -8.69
N PRO A 238 1.27 -1.96 -8.77
CA PRO A 238 2.06 -1.69 -7.58
C PRO A 238 1.36 -0.65 -6.71
N LEU A 239 1.65 -0.66 -5.40
CA LEU A 239 1.08 0.33 -4.48
C LEU A 239 1.75 1.71 -4.63
N PHE A 240 3.04 1.70 -4.99
CA PHE A 240 3.86 2.88 -5.18
C PHE A 240 4.67 2.76 -6.47
N GLU A 241 4.87 3.89 -7.14
CA GLU A 241 5.75 4.06 -8.28
C GLU A 241 6.98 4.87 -7.89
N PRO A 242 8.16 4.63 -8.50
CA PRO A 242 9.31 5.52 -8.35
C PRO A 242 9.00 6.92 -8.88
N ASP A 243 9.34 7.94 -8.12
CA ASP A 243 9.17 9.35 -8.47
C ASP A 243 10.43 10.12 -8.08
N GLU A 244 11.31 10.37 -9.06
CA GLU A 244 12.59 11.04 -8.86
C GLU A 244 12.42 12.54 -8.51
N ASP A 245 11.26 13.13 -8.79
CA ASP A 245 10.94 14.52 -8.45
C ASP A 245 10.38 14.64 -7.01
N SER A 246 9.95 13.53 -6.41
CA SER A 246 9.56 13.49 -5.01
C SER A 246 10.78 13.40 -4.09
N GLU A 247 10.78 14.12 -2.96
CA GLU A 247 11.80 13.96 -1.90
C GLU A 247 11.90 12.51 -1.38
N ARG A 248 10.86 11.70 -1.60
CA ARG A 248 10.75 10.31 -1.12
C ARG A 248 11.21 9.28 -2.15
N GLY A 249 11.47 9.69 -3.39
CA GLY A 249 11.77 8.78 -4.51
C GLY A 249 10.59 7.89 -4.94
N ILE A 250 9.39 8.07 -4.36
CA ILE A 250 8.20 7.24 -4.62
C ILE A 250 6.89 8.03 -4.45
N THR A 251 5.86 7.66 -5.22
CA THR A 251 4.50 8.22 -5.18
C THR A 251 3.43 7.11 -5.24
N PRO A 252 2.21 7.28 -4.69
CA PRO A 252 1.16 6.26 -4.84
C PRO A 252 0.73 6.06 -6.30
N SER A 253 0.65 4.81 -6.75
CA SER A 253 0.33 4.49 -8.17
C SER A 253 -1.09 4.86 -8.62
N HIS A 254 -2.04 4.97 -7.68
CA HIS A 254 -3.43 5.31 -7.99
C HIS A 254 -4.00 6.37 -7.05
N HIS A 255 -4.18 5.99 -5.79
CA HIS A 255 -4.62 6.92 -4.76
C HIS A 255 -4.06 6.51 -3.40
N PRO A 256 -3.93 7.45 -2.45
CA PRO A 256 -3.40 7.16 -1.12
C PRO A 256 -4.21 6.18 -0.26
N PHE A 257 -5.46 5.86 -0.64
CA PHE A 257 -6.43 5.10 0.16
C PHE A 257 -6.30 3.57 0.13
N THR A 258 -5.14 3.03 -0.25
CA THR A 258 -4.95 1.58 -0.45
C THR A 258 -4.27 0.92 0.77
N MET A 259 -5.08 0.47 1.76
CA MET A 259 -4.95 -0.50 2.91
C MET A 259 -3.59 -0.86 3.63
N PRO A 260 -3.58 -1.49 4.84
CA PRO A 260 -3.92 -1.06 6.21
C PRO A 260 -2.68 -1.04 7.17
N ALA A 261 -1.45 -0.94 6.66
CA ALA A 261 -0.20 -1.19 7.40
C ALA A 261 0.03 -0.30 8.65
N GLY A 262 -0.68 0.82 8.78
CA GLY A 262 -0.61 1.69 9.97
C GLY A 262 -1.21 1.08 11.24
N SER A 263 -2.16 0.15 11.09
CA SER A 263 -2.92 -0.43 12.22
C SER A 263 -2.17 -1.52 12.99
N THR A 264 -1.21 -2.20 12.37
CA THR A 264 -0.62 -3.44 12.91
C THR A 264 0.81 -3.27 13.45
N VAL A 265 1.49 -2.15 13.17
CA VAL A 265 2.90 -1.96 13.53
C VAL A 265 3.13 -2.00 15.05
N HIS A 266 2.23 -1.42 15.83
CA HIS A 266 2.31 -1.39 17.29
C HIS A 266 2.04 -2.77 17.90
N VAL A 267 1.20 -3.59 17.26
CA VAL A 267 0.92 -4.97 17.70
C VAL A 267 2.12 -5.86 17.45
N PHE A 268 2.74 -5.78 16.27
CA PHE A 268 3.98 -6.51 15.99
C PHE A 268 5.11 -6.12 16.95
N PHE A 269 5.25 -4.83 17.26
CA PHE A 269 6.16 -4.37 18.30
C PHE A 269 5.88 -5.03 19.66
N ASN A 270 4.64 -5.04 20.11
CA ASN A 270 4.28 -5.64 21.41
C ASN A 270 4.54 -7.16 21.43
N VAL A 271 4.20 -7.88 20.37
CA VAL A 271 4.47 -9.33 20.24
C VAL A 271 5.97 -9.61 20.29
N LEU A 272 6.77 -8.83 19.56
CA LEU A 272 8.23 -8.94 19.57
C LEU A 272 8.82 -8.61 20.94
N ALA A 273 8.29 -7.60 21.62
CA ALA A 273 8.68 -7.26 22.99
C ALA A 273 8.37 -8.42 23.97
N VAL A 274 7.19 -9.04 23.89
CA VAL A 274 6.84 -10.22 24.71
C VAL A 274 7.81 -11.37 24.43
N MET A 275 8.06 -11.70 23.16
CA MET A 275 9.00 -12.76 22.80
C MET A 275 10.43 -12.50 23.27
N THR A 276 10.80 -11.23 23.49
CA THR A 276 12.12 -10.85 24.01
C THR A 276 12.17 -10.91 25.53
N PHE A 277 11.21 -10.29 26.20
CA PHE A 277 11.29 -10.05 27.64
C PHE A 277 10.66 -11.14 28.48
N LEU A 278 9.71 -11.93 27.95
CA LEU A 278 9.14 -13.04 28.72
C LEU A 278 10.22 -14.09 29.08
N PRO A 279 11.03 -14.60 28.12
CA PRO A 279 12.13 -15.50 28.48
C PRO A 279 13.16 -14.82 29.40
N LEU A 280 13.52 -13.57 29.10
CA LEU A 280 14.50 -12.84 29.91
C LEU A 280 14.03 -12.67 31.35
N GLU A 281 12.75 -12.40 31.56
CA GLU A 281 12.15 -12.30 32.89
C GLU A 281 12.18 -13.65 33.61
N MET A 282 11.83 -14.74 32.94
CA MET A 282 11.90 -16.09 33.54
C MET A 282 13.31 -16.49 33.99
N PHE A 283 14.36 -15.94 33.36
CA PHE A 283 15.74 -16.24 33.74
C PHE A 283 16.34 -15.26 34.75
N THR A 284 15.92 -13.98 34.72
CA THR A 284 16.62 -12.90 35.42
C THR A 284 15.79 -12.17 36.46
N HIS A 285 14.45 -12.27 36.39
CA HIS A 285 13.51 -11.52 37.21
C HIS A 285 13.79 -10.00 37.21
N TYR A 286 14.34 -9.47 36.11
CA TYR A 286 14.82 -8.09 36.10
C TYR A 286 13.66 -7.08 36.15
N LEU A 287 12.52 -7.37 35.51
CA LEU A 287 11.33 -6.53 35.56
C LEU A 287 10.74 -6.56 36.96
N GLU A 288 10.60 -7.75 37.56
CA GLU A 288 10.13 -7.91 38.93
C GLU A 288 11.00 -7.15 39.93
N HIS A 289 12.32 -7.39 39.93
CA HIS A 289 13.25 -6.73 40.86
C HIS A 289 13.24 -5.20 40.69
N SER A 290 13.23 -4.72 39.44
CA SER A 290 13.20 -3.29 39.14
C SER A 290 11.86 -2.65 39.54
N ALA A 291 10.74 -3.34 39.32
CA ALA A 291 9.43 -2.88 39.68
C ALA A 291 9.21 -2.84 41.20
N ILE A 292 9.72 -3.83 41.94
CA ILE A 292 9.71 -3.83 43.41
C ILE A 292 10.54 -2.66 43.96
N PHE A 293 11.70 -2.38 43.36
CA PHE A 293 12.51 -1.23 43.73
C PHE A 293 11.75 0.09 43.54
N LEU A 294 11.13 0.29 42.37
CA LEU A 294 10.29 1.47 42.11
C LEU A 294 9.07 1.52 43.04
N GLN A 295 8.40 0.40 43.27
CA GLN A 295 7.27 0.30 44.19
C GLN A 295 7.64 0.78 45.59
N LYS A 296 8.83 0.44 46.11
CA LYS A 296 9.31 0.89 47.43
C LYS A 296 9.55 2.41 47.48
N ILE A 297 10.04 3.01 46.40
CA ILE A 297 10.25 4.47 46.31
C ILE A 297 8.91 5.23 46.32
N PHE A 298 7.90 4.67 45.65
CA PHE A 298 6.58 5.28 45.52
C PHE A 298 5.55 4.75 46.54
N ALA A 299 5.97 3.88 47.47
CA ALA A 299 5.14 3.38 48.55
C ALA A 299 4.72 4.54 49.46
N GLY A 300 3.41 4.77 49.59
CA GLY A 300 2.86 5.87 50.39
C GLY A 300 2.52 7.14 49.60
N VAL A 301 2.83 7.22 48.30
CA VAL A 301 2.29 8.27 47.41
C VAL A 301 0.84 7.96 47.08
N GLY A 302 -0.06 8.21 48.03
CA GLY A 302 -1.50 8.05 47.90
C GLY A 302 -2.23 9.33 47.52
N GLY A 303 -3.37 9.20 46.83
CA GLY A 303 -4.35 10.29 46.71
C GLY A 303 -4.28 11.13 45.42
N LEU A 304 -3.36 10.86 44.50
CA LEU A 304 -3.36 11.50 43.18
C LEU A 304 -4.45 10.90 42.28
N LYS A 305 -5.62 11.55 42.24
CA LYS A 305 -6.73 11.20 41.33
C LYS A 305 -6.65 12.06 40.08
N LEU A 306 -5.96 11.62 39.03
CA LEU A 306 -6.08 12.28 37.71
C LEU A 306 -7.42 11.90 37.10
N ILE A 307 -8.33 12.84 37.15
CA ILE A 307 -9.60 12.76 36.46
C ILE A 307 -9.31 13.04 34.98
N SER A 308 -9.62 12.08 34.11
CA SER A 308 -9.56 12.33 32.66
C SER A 308 -10.51 13.50 32.34
N PRO A 309 -10.01 14.60 31.75
CA PRO A 309 -10.87 15.71 31.33
C PRO A 309 -11.99 15.23 30.40
N LEU A 310 -11.70 14.22 29.56
CA LEU A 310 -12.68 13.60 28.69
C LEU A 310 -13.79 12.87 29.47
N LYS A 311 -13.45 12.15 30.55
CA LYS A 311 -14.46 11.49 31.40
C LYS A 311 -15.39 12.50 32.07
N ILE A 312 -14.91 13.70 32.42
CA ILE A 312 -15.76 14.76 33.00
C ILE A 312 -16.80 15.22 31.97
N ILE A 313 -16.37 15.39 30.72
CA ILE A 313 -17.24 15.85 29.62
C ILE A 313 -18.22 14.75 29.21
N VAL A 314 -17.80 13.48 29.19
CA VAL A 314 -18.57 12.36 28.65
C VAL A 314 -19.50 11.72 29.69
N LYS A 315 -19.15 11.72 30.98
CA LYS A 315 -19.96 11.08 32.03
C LYS A 315 -21.43 11.52 32.08
N PRO A 316 -21.76 12.82 31.98
CA PRO A 316 -23.15 13.27 31.99
C PRO A 316 -23.98 12.62 30.87
N ALA A 317 -23.42 12.53 29.66
CA ALA A 317 -24.08 11.90 28.53
C ALA A 317 -24.23 10.38 28.72
N VAL A 318 -23.21 9.72 29.29
CA VAL A 318 -23.28 8.29 29.61
C VAL A 318 -24.36 8.00 30.65
N HIS A 319 -24.44 8.80 31.71
CA HIS A 319 -25.48 8.65 32.74
C HIS A 319 -26.87 8.87 32.15
N LEU A 320 -27.08 9.89 31.32
CA LEU A 320 -28.36 10.10 30.62
C LEU A 320 -28.79 8.85 29.83
N ILE A 321 -27.87 8.22 29.10
CA ILE A 321 -28.18 7.02 28.30
C ILE A 321 -28.52 5.84 29.21
N ILE A 322 -27.76 5.63 30.28
CA ILE A 322 -28.01 4.55 31.25
C ILE A 322 -29.35 4.77 31.97
N ASP A 323 -29.67 6.00 32.35
CA ASP A 323 -30.91 6.36 33.05
C ASP A 323 -32.11 6.15 32.13
N ILE A 324 -32.00 6.49 30.84
CA ILE A 324 -33.03 6.18 29.84
C ILE A 324 -33.23 4.66 29.72
N ILE A 325 -32.15 3.88 29.60
CA ILE A 325 -32.26 2.42 29.43
C ILE A 325 -32.84 1.78 30.69
N THR A 326 -32.42 2.22 31.88
CA THR A 326 -32.93 1.69 33.16
C THR A 326 -34.37 2.12 33.43
N SER A 327 -34.81 3.29 32.95
CA SER A 327 -36.22 3.74 33.05
C SER A 327 -37.21 2.84 32.31
N LEU A 328 -36.75 2.07 31.31
CA LEU A 328 -37.57 1.09 30.59
C LEU A 328 -37.96 -0.13 31.45
N SER A 329 -37.47 -0.22 32.70
CA SER A 329 -37.83 -1.25 33.69
C SER A 329 -37.65 -2.68 33.17
N LEU A 330 -36.65 -2.90 32.31
CA LEU A 330 -36.29 -4.21 31.79
C LEU A 330 -35.58 -5.04 32.87
N GLY A 331 -35.79 -6.36 32.89
CA GLY A 331 -35.06 -7.26 33.80
C GLY A 331 -33.54 -7.10 33.66
N HIS A 332 -32.78 -7.34 34.74
CA HIS A 332 -31.34 -7.03 34.81
C HIS A 332 -30.51 -7.52 33.62
N THR A 333 -30.78 -8.75 33.14
CA THR A 333 -30.09 -9.34 31.99
C THR A 333 -30.40 -8.59 30.70
N LEU A 334 -31.66 -8.20 30.48
CA LEU A 334 -32.09 -7.52 29.26
C LEU A 334 -31.57 -6.08 29.23
N THR A 335 -31.57 -5.39 30.37
CA THR A 335 -30.94 -4.07 30.55
C THR A 335 -29.45 -4.09 30.18
N ALA A 336 -28.73 -5.15 30.58
CA ALA A 336 -27.31 -5.31 30.23
C ALA A 336 -27.11 -5.54 28.72
N VAL A 337 -27.94 -6.39 28.10
CA VAL A 337 -27.88 -6.66 26.65
C VAL A 337 -28.18 -5.39 25.84
N VAL A 338 -29.23 -4.65 26.20
CA VAL A 338 -29.58 -3.38 25.53
C VAL A 338 -28.46 -2.34 25.68
N SER A 339 -27.90 -2.20 26.89
CA SER A 339 -26.76 -1.31 27.12
C SER A 339 -25.54 -1.67 26.27
N PHE A 340 -25.26 -2.97 26.12
CA PHE A 340 -24.16 -3.46 25.28
C PHE A 340 -24.37 -3.15 23.80
N VAL A 341 -25.58 -3.39 23.28
CA VAL A 341 -25.93 -3.08 21.88
C VAL A 341 -25.83 -1.57 21.62
N VAL A 342 -26.36 -0.74 22.52
CA VAL A 342 -26.26 0.73 22.41
C VAL A 342 -24.80 1.20 22.44
N ALA A 343 -23.97 0.63 23.31
CA ALA A 343 -22.55 0.94 23.37
C ALA A 343 -21.82 0.58 22.06
N ILE A 344 -22.13 -0.56 21.46
CA ILE A 344 -21.58 -0.96 20.15
C ILE A 344 -22.00 0.02 19.05
N LEU A 345 -23.29 0.37 18.98
CA LEU A 345 -23.79 1.31 17.97
C LEU A 345 -23.14 2.69 18.11
N LEU A 346 -23.00 3.19 19.35
CA LEU A 346 -22.31 4.45 19.63
C LEU A 346 -20.84 4.38 19.29
N LEU A 347 -20.16 3.26 19.55
CA LEU A 347 -18.76 3.05 19.18
C LEU A 347 -18.58 3.15 17.66
N PHE A 348 -19.38 2.42 16.88
CA PHE A 348 -19.33 2.47 15.41
C PHE A 348 -19.68 3.86 14.88
N PHE A 349 -20.70 4.51 15.45
CA PHE A 349 -21.06 5.87 15.11
C PHE A 349 -19.91 6.86 15.39
N ALA A 350 -19.30 6.78 16.58
CA ALA A 350 -18.20 7.64 16.97
C ALA A 350 -16.97 7.43 16.09
N LEU A 351 -16.61 6.18 15.79
CA LEU A 351 -15.50 5.85 14.86
C LEU A 351 -15.79 6.40 13.46
N SER A 352 -16.99 6.21 12.94
CA SER A 352 -17.41 6.73 11.63
C SER A 352 -17.33 8.26 11.58
N ARG A 353 -17.84 8.94 12.61
CA ARG A 353 -17.80 10.41 12.72
C ARG A 353 -16.38 10.95 12.92
N LEU A 354 -15.55 10.29 13.73
CA LEU A 354 -14.15 10.66 13.91
C LEU A 354 -13.41 10.61 12.58
N VAL A 355 -13.55 9.51 11.82
CA VAL A 355 -12.96 9.38 10.48
C VAL A 355 -13.48 10.48 9.55
N SER A 356 -14.78 10.79 9.59
CA SER A 356 -15.37 11.87 8.78
C SER A 356 -14.83 13.26 9.14
N ILE A 357 -14.69 13.59 10.43
CA ILE A 357 -14.16 14.88 10.90
C ILE A 357 -12.67 14.98 10.56
N MET A 358 -11.92 13.90 10.72
CA MET A 358 -10.52 13.86 10.32
C MET A 358 -10.36 14.12 8.82
N LYS A 359 -11.18 13.49 7.97
CA LYS A 359 -11.18 13.77 6.52
C LYS A 359 -11.43 15.25 6.17
N GLN A 360 -12.27 15.95 6.95
CA GLN A 360 -12.54 17.38 6.76
C GLN A 360 -11.42 18.28 7.28
N LEU A 361 -10.78 17.91 8.41
CA LEU A 361 -9.63 18.62 8.97
C LEU A 361 -8.35 18.46 8.12
N ILE A 362 -8.25 17.38 7.34
CA ILE A 362 -7.08 17.01 6.53
C ILE A 362 -6.86 17.92 5.30
N ILE A 363 -7.79 18.82 4.96
CA ILE A 363 -7.61 19.75 3.84
C ILE A 363 -6.74 20.95 4.31
N GLY A 364 -5.42 20.90 4.05
CA GLY A 364 -4.52 22.05 4.11
C GLY A 364 -3.70 22.19 5.40
N LYS A 365 -3.95 23.24 6.22
CA LYS A 365 -3.04 23.70 7.32
C LYS A 365 -2.64 22.62 8.33
N VAL A 366 -3.48 21.60 8.53
CA VAL A 366 -3.25 20.51 9.50
C VAL A 366 -2.15 19.56 9.03
N GLU A 367 -2.01 19.31 7.72
CA GLU A 367 -0.94 18.46 7.18
C GLU A 367 0.45 19.06 7.45
N ARG A 368 0.61 20.36 7.22
CA ARG A 368 1.86 21.10 7.52
C ARG A 368 2.18 21.13 9.01
N LEU A 369 1.18 21.25 9.88
CA LEU A 369 1.37 21.17 11.34
C LEU A 369 1.76 19.75 11.78
N LEU A 370 1.09 18.73 11.26
CA LEU A 370 1.36 17.33 11.60
C LEU A 370 2.77 16.91 11.15
N HIS A 371 3.15 17.19 9.90
CA HIS A 371 4.51 16.89 9.41
C HIS A 371 5.56 17.78 10.07
N GLY A 372 5.36 19.10 10.12
CA GLY A 372 6.38 20.04 10.58
C GLY A 372 6.63 20.05 12.09
N TYR A 373 5.61 19.76 12.91
CA TYR A 373 5.73 19.82 14.38
C TYR A 373 5.56 18.47 15.07
N LEU A 374 4.62 17.63 14.62
CA LEU A 374 4.20 16.44 15.36
C LEU A 374 5.02 15.18 15.00
N PHE A 375 5.29 14.97 13.71
CA PHE A 375 5.97 13.77 13.19
C PHE A 375 7.34 14.06 12.54
N ALA A 376 7.81 15.30 12.55
CA ALA A 376 9.13 15.68 12.01
C ALA A 376 10.30 14.97 12.67
N ASN A 377 10.20 14.70 13.98
CA ASN A 377 11.27 14.11 14.76
C ASN A 377 10.73 12.89 15.54
N PRO A 378 11.37 11.71 15.41
CA PRO A 378 11.07 10.50 16.17
C PRO A 378 10.82 10.69 17.67
N ILE A 379 11.71 11.44 18.35
CA ILE A 379 11.63 11.65 19.79
C ILE A 379 10.41 12.50 20.14
N ARG A 380 10.14 13.54 19.34
CA ARG A 380 8.93 14.37 19.52
C ARG A 380 7.67 13.55 19.32
N SER A 381 7.65 12.73 18.27
CA SER A 381 6.53 11.85 17.96
C SER A 381 6.23 10.89 19.12
N LEU A 382 7.27 10.28 19.69
CA LEU A 382 7.17 9.43 20.88
C LEU A 382 6.66 10.20 22.11
N LEU A 383 7.23 11.36 22.43
CA LEU A 383 6.81 12.17 23.58
C LEU A 383 5.35 12.62 23.47
N ILE A 384 4.92 13.03 22.28
CA ILE A 384 3.54 13.43 22.02
C ILE A 384 2.60 12.23 22.20
N GLY A 385 2.99 11.04 21.73
CA GLY A 385 2.23 9.81 21.96
C GLY A 385 2.03 9.51 23.46
N ILE A 386 3.08 9.69 24.27
CA ILE A 386 3.04 9.52 25.74
C ILE A 386 2.05 10.51 26.35
N VAL A 387 2.24 11.81 26.07
CA VAL A 387 1.45 12.89 26.67
C VAL A 387 -0.02 12.78 26.29
N LEU A 388 -0.32 12.60 25.00
CA LEU A 388 -1.70 12.47 24.54
C LEU A 388 -2.39 11.25 25.14
N THR A 389 -1.69 10.12 25.24
CA THR A 389 -2.28 8.91 25.83
C THR A 389 -2.47 9.04 27.33
N ALA A 390 -1.56 9.70 28.05
CA ALA A 390 -1.73 9.95 29.47
C ALA A 390 -2.93 10.87 29.76
N ILE A 391 -3.16 11.88 28.92
CA ILE A 391 -4.30 12.81 29.04
C ILE A 391 -5.61 12.10 28.68
N VAL A 392 -5.64 11.41 27.53
CA VAL A 392 -6.84 10.74 27.01
C VAL A 392 -7.14 9.46 27.79
N GLN A 393 -6.14 8.85 28.42
CA GLN A 393 -6.20 7.55 29.12
C GLN A 393 -6.62 6.38 28.23
N SER A 394 -6.34 6.45 26.93
CA SER A 394 -6.66 5.39 25.96
C SER A 394 -5.67 5.38 24.78
N SER A 395 -4.81 4.38 24.72
CA SER A 395 -3.91 4.18 23.58
C SER A 395 -4.66 3.76 22.32
N SER A 396 -5.80 3.06 22.44
CA SER A 396 -6.60 2.67 21.27
C SER A 396 -7.19 3.88 20.54
N ILE A 397 -7.63 4.92 21.26
CA ILE A 397 -8.08 6.18 20.64
C ILE A 397 -6.89 6.88 19.96
N ILE A 398 -5.77 7.00 20.65
CA ILE A 398 -4.57 7.68 20.12
C ILE A 398 -4.02 7.00 18.87
N THR A 399 -3.89 5.67 18.89
CA THR A 399 -3.46 4.89 17.72
C THR A 399 -4.49 4.95 16.58
N SER A 400 -5.78 4.91 16.89
CA SER A 400 -6.86 5.02 15.88
C SER A 400 -6.94 6.39 15.22
N LEU A 401 -6.40 7.46 15.82
CA LEU A 401 -6.32 8.77 15.16
C LEU A 401 -5.30 8.77 14.01
N VAL A 402 -4.18 8.05 14.15
CA VAL A 402 -3.11 8.06 13.13
C VAL A 402 -3.33 7.02 12.03
N VAL A 403 -4.09 5.95 12.30
CA VAL A 403 -4.35 4.89 11.32
C VAL A 403 -5.04 5.41 10.05
N PRO A 404 -6.10 6.23 10.10
CA PRO A 404 -6.70 6.83 8.91
C PRO A 404 -5.76 7.76 8.15
N ILE A 405 -4.84 8.44 8.84
CA ILE A 405 -3.85 9.34 8.22
C ILE A 405 -2.83 8.54 7.43
N VAL A 406 -2.38 7.40 7.96
CA VAL A 406 -1.55 6.44 7.22
C VAL A 406 -2.32 5.80 6.07
N GLY A 407 -3.58 5.43 6.33
CA GLY A 407 -4.49 4.91 5.31
C GLY A 407 -4.83 5.95 4.24
N ALA A 408 -4.60 7.23 4.47
CA ALA A 408 -4.72 8.31 3.50
C ALA A 408 -3.37 8.71 2.89
N GLY A 409 -2.30 7.93 3.13
CA GLY A 409 -0.94 8.13 2.61
C GLY A 409 -0.23 9.41 3.05
N ILE A 410 -0.80 10.16 4.00
CA ILE A 410 -0.22 11.41 4.50
C ILE A 410 1.01 11.11 5.38
N LEU A 411 0.91 10.11 6.26
CA LEU A 411 1.99 9.65 7.12
C LEU A 411 2.38 8.22 6.74
N THR A 412 3.67 7.88 6.91
CA THR A 412 4.14 6.51 6.73
C THR A 412 4.05 5.71 8.02
N VAL A 413 4.13 4.38 7.91
CA VAL A 413 4.21 3.47 9.07
C VAL A 413 5.45 3.79 9.92
N GLU A 414 6.57 4.15 9.28
CA GLU A 414 7.81 4.56 9.92
C GLU A 414 7.64 5.82 10.77
N GLN A 415 6.87 6.80 10.26
CA GLN A 415 6.63 8.07 10.94
C GLN A 415 5.71 7.90 12.16
N ILE A 416 4.69 7.04 12.06
CA ILE A 416 3.78 6.80 13.19
C ILE A 416 4.32 5.79 14.19
N PHE A 417 5.30 4.97 13.84
CA PHE A 417 5.82 3.95 14.75
C PHE A 417 6.29 4.52 16.11
N PRO A 418 7.16 5.55 16.20
CA PRO A 418 7.54 6.15 17.48
C PRO A 418 6.34 6.71 18.26
N TYR A 419 5.36 7.30 17.57
CA TYR A 419 4.11 7.76 18.18
C TYR A 419 3.33 6.63 18.84
N THR A 420 3.22 5.47 18.17
CA THR A 420 2.52 4.31 18.74
C THR A 420 3.25 3.70 19.93
N ILE A 421 4.59 3.70 19.95
CA ILE A 421 5.38 3.30 21.13
C ILE A 421 5.11 4.28 22.28
N GLY A 422 5.10 5.58 21.97
CA GLY A 422 4.73 6.61 22.92
C GLY A 422 3.34 6.36 23.51
N ALA A 423 2.37 5.96 22.69
CA ALA A 423 1.04 5.64 23.16
C ALA A 423 1.01 4.41 24.10
N ASN A 424 1.79 3.38 23.80
CA ASN A 424 1.91 2.21 24.68
C ASN A 424 2.51 2.62 26.05
N ILE A 425 3.59 3.39 26.05
CA ILE A 425 4.19 3.93 27.29
C ILE A 425 3.19 4.82 28.04
N GLY A 426 2.48 5.72 27.36
CA GLY A 426 1.50 6.60 27.99
C GLY A 426 0.33 5.87 28.67
N THR A 427 -0.04 4.68 28.18
CA THR A 427 -1.09 3.84 28.79
C THR A 427 -0.73 3.44 30.22
N THR A 428 0.56 3.24 30.48
CA THR A 428 1.08 2.79 31.78
C THR A 428 0.88 3.84 32.88
N VAL A 429 0.82 5.13 32.52
CA VAL A 429 0.49 6.22 33.46
C VAL A 429 -0.87 5.97 34.12
N THR A 430 -1.86 5.52 33.35
CA THR A 430 -3.20 5.21 33.88
C THR A 430 -3.15 4.05 34.88
N ALA A 431 -2.38 3.00 34.55
CA ALA A 431 -2.21 1.83 35.42
C ALA A 431 -1.48 2.19 36.73
N ILE A 432 -0.40 2.99 36.64
CA ILE A 432 0.35 3.46 37.80
C ILE A 432 -0.57 4.26 38.72
N MET A 433 -1.33 5.20 38.17
CA MET A 433 -2.23 6.01 38.97
C MET A 433 -3.36 5.21 39.62
N ALA A 434 -3.97 4.28 38.88
CA ALA A 434 -4.97 3.39 39.43
C ALA A 434 -4.39 2.55 40.58
N SER A 435 -3.19 2.00 40.39
CA SER A 435 -2.53 1.19 41.41
C SER A 435 -2.17 1.97 42.68
N LEU A 436 -1.69 3.21 42.55
CA LEU A 436 -1.35 4.09 43.69
C LEU A 436 -2.59 4.46 44.52
N ILE A 437 -3.78 4.50 43.92
CA ILE A 437 -5.04 4.69 44.64
C ILE A 437 -5.38 3.46 45.49
N THR A 438 -5.13 2.25 44.97
CA THR A 438 -5.47 1.00 45.69
C THR A 438 -4.59 0.74 46.91
N GLN A 439 -3.42 1.39 47.02
CA GLN A 439 -2.41 1.13 48.05
C GLN A 439 -1.97 -0.36 48.13
N ASN A 440 -2.26 -1.16 47.10
CA ASN A 440 -1.88 -2.56 47.06
C ASN A 440 -0.47 -2.67 46.44
N PRO A 441 0.54 -3.14 47.19
CA PRO A 441 1.92 -3.27 46.70
C PRO A 441 2.02 -4.11 45.42
N ALA A 442 1.21 -5.17 45.30
CA ALA A 442 1.20 -6.01 44.11
C ALA A 442 0.70 -5.22 42.89
N ALA A 443 -0.39 -4.46 43.04
CA ALA A 443 -0.93 -3.63 41.95
C ALA A 443 0.06 -2.57 41.48
N VAL A 444 0.79 -1.94 42.41
CA VAL A 444 1.80 -0.93 42.10
C VAL A 444 3.00 -1.56 41.40
N SER A 445 3.46 -2.72 41.87
CA SER A 445 4.53 -3.48 41.21
C SER A 445 4.13 -3.86 39.78
N THR A 446 2.94 -4.43 39.57
CA THR A 446 2.44 -4.77 38.22
C THR A 446 2.38 -3.56 37.29
N ALA A 447 1.98 -2.39 37.79
CA ALA A 447 1.95 -1.17 36.99
C ALA A 447 3.36 -0.71 36.58
N PHE A 448 4.35 -0.84 37.46
CA PHE A 448 5.75 -0.54 37.14
C PHE A 448 6.40 -1.59 36.23
N VAL A 449 6.06 -2.88 36.37
CA VAL A 449 6.44 -3.92 35.39
C VAL A 449 5.92 -3.53 34.00
N HIS A 450 4.66 -3.09 33.91
CA HIS A 450 4.07 -2.66 32.63
C HIS A 450 4.78 -1.43 32.04
N LEU A 451 5.20 -0.47 32.86
CA LEU A 451 6.02 0.67 32.43
C LEU A 451 7.38 0.23 31.90
N LEU A 452 8.12 -0.55 32.70
CA LEU A 452 9.46 -1.01 32.38
C LEU A 452 9.47 -1.87 31.12
N PHE A 453 8.51 -2.77 30.98
CA PHE A 453 8.33 -3.59 29.77
C PHE A 453 8.22 -2.72 28.50
N ASN A 454 7.37 -1.69 28.52
CA ASN A 454 7.19 -0.81 27.35
C ASN A 454 8.41 0.07 27.07
N ILE A 455 9.09 0.57 28.11
CA ILE A 455 10.31 1.37 27.96
C ILE A 455 11.45 0.49 27.40
N SER A 456 11.69 -0.67 28.00
CA SER A 456 12.71 -1.62 27.53
C SER A 456 12.43 -2.05 26.09
N GLY A 457 11.16 -2.32 25.74
CA GLY A 457 10.73 -2.59 24.37
C GLY A 457 11.06 -1.46 23.42
N GLY A 458 10.73 -0.22 23.77
CA GLY A 458 11.10 0.97 22.98
C GLY A 458 12.61 1.08 22.78
N ILE A 459 13.41 0.90 23.82
CA ILE A 459 14.87 0.99 23.73
C ILE A 459 15.44 -0.07 22.79
N ILE A 460 15.00 -1.33 22.90
CA ILE A 460 15.53 -2.42 22.07
C ILE A 460 14.96 -2.37 20.65
N TRP A 461 13.64 -2.46 20.52
CA TRP A 461 12.99 -2.64 19.22
C TRP A 461 12.91 -1.36 18.40
N TYR A 462 12.99 -0.18 19.02
CA TYR A 462 13.03 1.08 18.28
C TYR A 462 14.41 1.73 18.28
N GLY A 463 15.10 1.74 19.43
CA GLY A 463 16.41 2.37 19.58
C GLY A 463 17.50 1.73 18.73
N ILE A 464 17.40 0.43 18.43
CA ILE A 464 18.37 -0.29 17.60
C ILE A 464 17.96 -0.20 16.10
N PRO A 465 18.77 0.44 15.22
CA PRO A 465 18.35 0.78 13.86
C PRO A 465 18.00 -0.39 12.93
N PHE A 466 18.54 -1.59 13.18
CA PHE A 466 18.21 -2.78 12.39
C PHE A 466 16.96 -3.49 12.93
N LEU A 467 16.77 -3.54 14.26
CA LEU A 467 15.59 -4.17 14.88
C LEU A 467 14.31 -3.40 14.58
N ARG A 468 14.36 -2.06 14.54
CA ARG A 468 13.18 -1.23 14.23
C ARG A 468 12.56 -1.51 12.86
N LYS A 469 13.32 -2.08 11.93
CA LYS A 469 12.81 -2.44 10.60
C LYS A 469 11.90 -3.66 10.65
N ILE A 470 12.04 -4.54 11.65
CA ILE A 470 11.32 -5.81 11.74
C ILE A 470 9.81 -5.59 11.98
N PRO A 471 9.36 -4.86 13.02
CA PRO A 471 7.93 -4.59 13.22
C PRO A 471 7.27 -3.92 12.01
N ILE A 472 7.99 -3.01 11.36
CA ILE A 472 7.51 -2.28 10.18
C ILE A 472 7.36 -3.21 8.98
N ALA A 473 8.36 -4.06 8.72
CA ALA A 473 8.33 -5.03 7.64
C ALA A 473 7.20 -6.05 7.82
N LEU A 474 7.02 -6.59 9.04
CA LEU A 474 5.92 -7.50 9.37
C LEU A 474 4.55 -6.84 9.17
N SER A 475 4.41 -5.57 9.57
CA SER A 475 3.19 -4.79 9.35
C SER A 475 2.85 -4.63 7.87
N LYS A 476 3.84 -4.31 7.03
CA LYS A 476 3.67 -4.18 5.58
C LYS A 476 3.42 -5.53 4.90
N LEU A 477 4.07 -6.59 5.38
CA LEU A 477 3.86 -7.95 4.88
C LEU A 477 2.42 -8.40 5.15
N LEU A 478 1.96 -8.28 6.39
CA LEU A 478 0.59 -8.62 6.77
C LEU A 478 -0.42 -7.80 5.96
N ALA A 479 -0.17 -6.50 5.78
CA ALA A 479 -0.97 -5.63 4.92
C ALA A 479 -1.07 -6.16 3.49
N GLY A 480 0.06 -6.54 2.88
CA GLY A 480 0.10 -7.07 1.52
C GLY A 480 -0.58 -8.44 1.38
N VAL A 481 -0.44 -9.32 2.37
CA VAL A 481 -1.12 -10.63 2.36
C VAL A 481 -2.62 -10.47 2.62
N ALA A 482 -3.01 -9.63 3.58
CA ALA A 482 -4.41 -9.34 3.89
C ALA A 482 -5.13 -8.63 2.71
N TYR A 483 -4.40 -7.85 1.92
CA TYR A 483 -4.90 -7.30 0.66
C TYR A 483 -5.29 -8.40 -0.32
N LYS A 484 -4.44 -9.41 -0.51
CA LYS A 484 -4.71 -10.54 -1.41
C LYS A 484 -5.74 -11.53 -0.85
N LYS A 485 -5.80 -11.69 0.48
CA LYS A 485 -6.63 -12.67 1.17
C LYS A 485 -7.21 -12.07 2.45
N ARG A 486 -8.40 -11.47 2.36
CA ARG A 486 -9.06 -10.77 3.49
C ARG A 486 -9.22 -11.63 4.75
N TRP A 487 -9.44 -12.94 4.59
CA TRP A 487 -9.55 -13.88 5.73
C TRP A 487 -8.28 -13.98 6.57
N VAL A 488 -7.09 -13.65 6.02
CA VAL A 488 -5.83 -13.65 6.75
C VAL A 488 -5.82 -12.58 7.86
N ALA A 489 -6.49 -11.44 7.64
CA ALA A 489 -6.65 -10.43 8.68
C ALA A 489 -7.49 -10.94 9.86
N ILE A 490 -8.55 -11.70 9.56
CA ILE A 490 -9.41 -12.32 10.59
C ILE A 490 -8.61 -13.36 11.37
N LEU A 491 -7.88 -14.24 10.66
CA LEU A 491 -7.05 -15.25 11.29
C LEU A 491 -5.97 -14.62 12.18
N TYR A 492 -5.32 -13.55 11.72
CA TYR A 492 -4.36 -12.79 12.51
C TYR A 492 -4.98 -12.28 13.82
N VAL A 493 -6.17 -11.67 13.76
CA VAL A 493 -6.84 -11.16 14.97
C VAL A 493 -7.14 -12.30 15.95
N VAL A 494 -7.69 -13.42 15.46
CA VAL A 494 -8.01 -14.59 16.29
C VAL A 494 -6.74 -15.15 16.93
N ILE A 495 -5.66 -15.32 16.16
CA ILE A 495 -4.40 -15.86 16.67
C ILE A 495 -3.78 -14.92 17.70
N THR A 496 -3.60 -13.65 17.36
CA THR A 496 -2.82 -12.70 18.18
C THR A 496 -3.55 -12.29 19.45
N PHE A 497 -4.88 -12.11 19.41
CA PHE A 497 -5.62 -11.57 20.56
C PHE A 497 -6.34 -12.64 21.40
N TYR A 498 -6.47 -13.87 20.91
CA TYR A 498 -7.17 -14.94 21.64
C TYR A 498 -6.29 -16.18 21.82
N ILE A 499 -5.84 -16.81 20.74
CA ILE A 499 -5.12 -18.10 20.80
C ILE A 499 -3.77 -17.93 21.51
N ALA A 500 -2.95 -16.97 21.09
CA ALA A 500 -1.62 -16.78 21.66
C ALA A 500 -1.66 -16.41 23.17
N PRO A 501 -2.51 -15.47 23.64
CA PRO A 501 -2.68 -15.22 25.06
C PRO A 501 -3.14 -16.45 25.86
N LEU A 502 -4.09 -17.24 25.33
CA LEU A 502 -4.57 -18.46 25.98
C LEU A 502 -3.45 -19.51 26.12
N LEU A 503 -2.68 -19.73 25.06
CA LEU A 503 -1.53 -20.64 25.09
C LEU A 503 -0.47 -20.17 26.09
N LEU A 504 -0.14 -18.88 26.10
CA LEU A 504 0.81 -18.33 27.07
C LEU A 504 0.31 -18.48 28.51
N ALA A 505 -0.98 -18.23 28.78
CA ALA A 505 -1.57 -18.45 30.10
C ALA A 505 -1.43 -19.91 30.55
N THR A 506 -1.69 -20.88 29.67
CA THR A 506 -1.55 -22.31 30.00
C THR A 506 -0.11 -22.72 30.29
N ILE A 507 0.87 -22.12 29.62
CA ILE A 507 2.30 -22.38 29.86
C ILE A 507 2.73 -21.80 31.21
N ILE A 508 2.22 -20.63 31.58
CA ILE A 508 2.55 -19.93 32.83
C ILE A 508 1.87 -20.59 34.03
N GLU A 509 0.65 -21.11 33.89
CA GLU A 509 -0.07 -21.81 34.97
C GLU A 509 0.39 -23.26 35.16
N GLY A 510 1.00 -23.87 34.12
CA GLY A 510 1.44 -25.27 34.13
C GLY A 510 2.91 -25.50 34.48
N GLY A 511 3.73 -24.45 34.60
CA GLY A 511 5.13 -24.49 35.02
C GLY A 511 5.32 -23.78 36.35
#